data_AF-A0A7J4S3W0-F1
#
_entry.id   AF-A0A7J4S3W0-F1
#
_cell.length_a   1.000
_cell.length_b   1.000
_cell.length_c   1.000
_cell.angle_alpha   90.00
_cell.angle_beta   90.00
_cell.angle_gamma   90.00
#
_symmetry.space_group_name_H-M   'P 1'
#
loop_
_entity.id
_entity.type
_entity.pdbx_description
1 polymer ?
#
loop_
_entity_poly.entity_id
_entity_poly.type
_entity_poly.pdbx_seq_one_letter_code
_entity_poly.pdbx_strand_id
1 'polypeptide(L)'
;MKTVKMEVTSEEKASRIELLLRLVYWIPLIIVAYVLHLIAAIVWFVNILSILVLGKRFAIEWVTKALQYYAKFGAYMMLATDERPPT
;
A
#
# COMPACT_ATOMS: atom_id res chain seq x y z
N MET A 1 -1.45 -9.84 -27.35
CA MET A 1 -1.95 -9.17 -26.14
C MET A 1 -3.31 -9.76 -25.79
N LYS A 2 -3.51 -10.34 -24.61
CA LYS A 2 -4.84 -10.73 -24.13
C LYS A 2 -5.51 -9.48 -23.55
N THR A 3 -6.63 -9.06 -24.14
CA THR A 3 -7.42 -7.94 -23.63
C THR A 3 -8.31 -8.45 -22.52
N VAL A 4 -8.05 -8.03 -21.28
CA VAL A 4 -8.90 -8.35 -20.13
C VAL A 4 -9.89 -7.20 -19.98
N LYS A 5 -11.18 -7.48 -20.11
CA LYS A 5 -12.23 -6.53 -19.76
C LYS A 5 -12.24 -6.40 -18.24
N MET A 6 -11.84 -5.24 -17.73
CA MET A 6 -12.05 -4.87 -16.32
C MET A 6 -13.25 -3.93 -16.25
N GLU A 7 -14.31 -4.39 -15.59
CA GLU A 7 -15.39 -3.52 -15.14
C GLU A 7 -14.96 -2.92 -13.79
N VAL A 8 -14.78 -1.61 -13.76
CA VAL A 8 -14.42 -0.87 -12.55
C VAL A 8 -15.70 -0.25 -12.00
N THR A 9 -16.27 -0.88 -10.97
CA THR A 9 -17.41 -0.34 -10.24
C THR A 9 -16.89 0.75 -9.30
N SER A 10 -17.29 2.01 -9.51
CA SER A 10 -16.97 3.13 -8.64
C SER A 10 -18.25 3.63 -7.98
N GLU A 11 -18.27 3.72 -6.65
CA GLU A 11 -19.39 4.34 -5.95
C GLU A 11 -19.34 5.86 -6.15
N GLU A 12 -20.36 6.43 -6.78
CA GLU A 12 -20.43 7.88 -7.11
C GLU A 12 -20.74 8.77 -5.89
N LYS A 13 -21.25 8.20 -4.79
CA LYS A 13 -21.75 8.97 -3.65
C LYS A 13 -20.64 9.23 -2.63
N ALA A 14 -20.03 10.41 -2.70
CA ALA A 14 -19.09 10.88 -1.68
C ALA A 14 -19.74 11.84 -0.66
N SER A 15 -19.56 11.58 0.64
CA SER A 15 -19.99 12.48 1.71
C SER A 15 -18.91 13.52 2.06
N ARG A 16 -19.29 14.81 2.12
CA ARG A 16 -18.37 15.91 2.47
C ARG A 16 -17.83 15.80 3.90
N ILE A 17 -18.66 15.35 4.83
CA ILE A 17 -18.29 15.19 6.24
C ILE A 17 -17.27 14.05 6.37
N GLU A 18 -17.48 12.97 5.62
CA GLU A 18 -16.57 11.84 5.62
C GLU A 18 -15.18 12.22 5.08
N LEU A 19 -15.13 13.02 4.01
CA LEU A 19 -13.87 13.58 3.51
C LEU A 19 -13.10 14.36 4.59
N LEU A 20 -13.79 15.20 5.38
CA LEU A 20 -13.16 15.96 6.47
C LEU A 20 -12.60 15.04 7.56
N LEU A 21 -13.33 14.00 7.94
CA LEU A 21 -12.86 12.97 8.87
C LEU A 21 -11.66 12.20 8.31
N ARG A 22 -11.64 11.92 6.99
CA ARG A 22 -10.51 11.25 6.34
C ARG A 22 -9.24 12.07 6.42
N LEU A 23 -9.30 13.39 6.23
CA LEU A 23 -8.12 14.26 6.34
C LEU A 23 -7.47 14.19 7.73
N VAL A 24 -8.27 14.11 8.80
CA VAL A 24 -7.76 13.91 10.16
C VAL A 24 -7.16 12.50 10.31
N TYR A 25 -7.84 11.48 9.76
CA TYR A 25 -7.40 10.09 9.79
C TYR A 25 -6.14 9.82 8.95
N TRP A 26 -5.83 10.66 7.96
CA TRP A 26 -4.60 10.54 7.17
C TRP A 26 -3.34 10.70 8.01
N ILE A 27 -3.38 11.55 9.05
CA ILE A 27 -2.21 11.79 9.92
C ILE A 27 -1.72 10.49 10.58
N PRO A 28 -2.54 9.75 11.35
CA PRO A 28 -2.10 8.49 11.95
C PRO A 28 -1.76 7.44 10.87
N LEU A 29 -2.48 7.42 9.75
CA LEU A 29 -2.23 6.47 8.67
C LEU A 29 -0.85 6.68 8.03
N ILE A 30 -0.46 7.93 7.80
CA ILE A 30 0.86 8.31 7.27
C ILE A 30 1.96 7.86 8.24
N ILE A 31 1.76 8.02 9.55
CA ILE A 31 2.74 7.59 10.55
C ILE A 31 2.96 6.08 10.49
N VAL A 32 1.87 5.29 10.46
CA VAL A 32 1.95 3.82 10.34
C VAL A 32 2.61 3.42 9.03
N ALA A 33 2.19 4.03 7.92
CA ALA A 33 2.76 3.78 6.60
C ALA A 33 4.25 4.12 6.54
N TYR A 34 4.70 5.16 7.26
CA TYR A 34 6.11 5.54 7.33
C TYR A 34 6.95 4.51 8.09
N VAL A 35 6.46 4.01 9.23
CA VAL A 35 7.14 2.96 10.01
C VAL A 35 7.27 1.67 9.20
N LEU A 36 6.18 1.25 8.55
CA LEU A 36 6.20 0.10 7.65
C LEU A 36 7.18 0.31 6.48
N HIS A 37 7.40 1.56 6.06
CA HIS A 37 8.23 1.87 4.90
C HIS A 37 9.69 1.69 5.25
N LEU A 38 10.06 2.17 6.44
CA LEU A 38 11.39 2.00 6.98
C LEU A 38 11.74 0.51 7.12
N ILE A 39 10.82 -0.30 7.65
CA ILE A 39 11.01 -1.75 7.78
C ILE A 39 11.13 -2.40 6.39
N ALA A 40 10.22 -2.07 5.47
CA ALA A 40 10.24 -2.60 4.11
C ALA A 40 11.53 -2.23 3.35
N ALA A 41 12.05 -1.02 3.55
CA ALA A 41 13.30 -0.56 2.96
C ALA A 41 14.50 -1.37 3.46
N ILE A 42 14.55 -1.67 4.76
CA ILE A 42 15.60 -2.52 5.34
C ILE A 42 15.50 -3.94 4.76
N VAL A 43 14.31 -4.54 4.74
CA VAL A 43 14.10 -5.89 4.20
C VAL A 43 14.47 -5.95 2.72
N TRP A 44 14.07 -4.95 1.94
CA TRP A 44 14.40 -4.84 0.52
C TRP A 44 15.92 -4.75 0.31
N PHE A 45 16.62 -3.94 1.11
CA PHE A 45 18.07 -3.81 1.04
C PHE A 45 18.77 -5.14 1.34
N VAL A 46 18.36 -5.85 2.38
CA VAL A 46 18.88 -7.19 2.71
C VAL A 46 18.58 -8.19 1.60
N ASN A 47 17.39 -8.11 0.97
CA ASN A 47 16.99 -8.99 -0.11
C ASN A 47 17.88 -8.79 -1.35
N ILE A 48 18.24 -7.54 -1.69
CA ILE A 48 19.21 -7.25 -2.75
C ILE A 48 20.56 -7.92 -2.47
N LEU A 49 21.10 -7.72 -1.26
CA LEU A 49 22.39 -8.34 -0.89
C LEU A 49 22.31 -9.87 -0.92
N SER A 50 21.19 -10.43 -0.47
CA SER A 50 20.95 -11.88 -0.49
C SER A 50 20.92 -12.43 -1.92
N ILE A 51 20.30 -11.71 -2.86
CA ILE A 51 20.28 -12.12 -4.28
C ILE A 51 21.68 -12.00 -4.89
N LEU A 52 22.39 -10.91 -4.61
CA LEU A 52 23.73 -10.67 -5.18
C LEU A 52 24.76 -11.70 -4.71
N VAL A 53 24.74 -12.06 -3.43
CA VAL A 53 25.76 -12.96 -2.84
C VAL A 53 25.34 -14.43 -2.88
N LEU A 54 24.07 -14.74 -2.57
CA LEU A 54 23.58 -16.13 -2.45
C LEU A 54 22.74 -16.59 -3.64
N GLY A 55 22.31 -15.69 -4.54
CA GLY A 55 21.38 -16.02 -5.62
C GLY A 55 19.97 -16.38 -5.13
N LYS A 56 19.61 -16.03 -3.89
CA LYS A 56 18.33 -16.40 -3.26
C LYS A 56 17.59 -15.18 -2.77
N ARG A 57 16.26 -15.19 -2.91
CA ARG A 57 15.39 -14.14 -2.38
C ARG A 57 15.13 -14.38 -0.89
N PHE A 58 15.30 -13.34 -0.09
CA PHE A 58 15.08 -13.41 1.36
C PHE A 58 13.81 -12.62 1.73
N ALA A 59 12.92 -13.20 2.55
CA ALA A 59 11.73 -12.52 3.06
C ALA A 59 10.80 -11.92 1.96
N ILE A 60 10.63 -12.62 0.84
CA ILE A 60 9.81 -12.13 -0.29
C ILE A 60 8.34 -11.90 0.09
N GLU A 61 7.80 -12.71 1.00
CA GLU A 61 6.44 -12.55 1.52
C GLU A 61 6.27 -11.21 2.23
N TRP A 62 7.29 -10.79 2.98
CA TRP A 62 7.28 -9.53 3.71
C TRP A 62 7.25 -8.33 2.75
N VAL A 63 8.11 -8.36 1.73
CA VAL A 63 8.15 -7.33 0.68
C VAL A 63 6.81 -7.28 -0.08
N THR A 64 6.23 -8.45 -0.36
CA THR A 64 4.95 -8.55 -1.07
C THR A 64 3.81 -7.97 -0.24
N LYS A 65 3.73 -8.29 1.06
CA LYS A 65 2.73 -7.73 1.99
C LYS A 65 2.89 -6.22 2.15
N ALA A 66 4.12 -5.73 2.29
CA ALA A 66 4.40 -4.31 2.37
C ALA A 66 3.93 -3.58 1.10
N LEU A 67 4.24 -4.13 -0.08
CA LEU A 67 3.80 -3.56 -1.36
C LEU A 67 2.27 -3.52 -1.49
N GLN A 68 1.58 -4.60 -1.09
CA GLN A 68 0.11 -4.64 -1.08
C GLN A 68 -0.48 -3.57 -0.15
N TYR A 69 0.11 -3.38 1.03
CA TYR A 69 -0.28 -2.32 1.95
C TYR A 69 -0.11 -0.94 1.31
N TYR A 70 1.05 -0.65 0.69
CA TYR A 70 1.28 0.63 0.01
C TYR A 70 0.31 0.88 -1.14
N ALA A 71 -0.04 -0.14 -1.92
CA ALA A 71 -1.02 0.00 -2.98
C ALA A 71 -2.39 0.38 -2.45
N LYS A 72 -2.86 -0.27 -1.37
CA LYS A 72 -4.14 0.05 -0.71
C LYS A 72 -4.10 1.44 -0.06
N PHE A 73 -3.00 1.76 0.63
CA PHE A 73 -2.78 3.07 1.23
C PHE A 73 -2.80 4.18 0.17
N GLY A 74 -2.08 4.01 -0.93
CA GLY A 74 -2.07 4.95 -2.05
C GLY A 74 -3.45 5.14 -2.67
N ALA A 75 -4.19 4.05 -2.91
CA ALA A 75 -5.56 4.13 -3.42
C ALA A 75 -6.49 4.92 -2.47
N TYR A 76 -6.37 4.71 -1.16
CA TYR A 76 -7.14 5.45 -0.16
C TYR A 76 -6.76 6.94 -0.10
N MET A 77 -5.47 7.27 -0.14
CA MET A 77 -4.99 8.65 -0.16
C MET A 77 -5.38 9.39 -1.44
N MET A 78 -5.49 8.68 -2.57
CA MET A 78 -5.97 9.23 -3.84
C MET A 78 -7.50 9.34 -3.90
N LEU A 79 -8.22 8.98 -2.83
CA LEU A 79 -9.68 8.92 -2.79
C LEU A 79 -10.28 8.00 -3.88
N ALA A 80 -9.50 7.01 -4.32
CA ALA A 80 -9.94 6.01 -5.30
C ALA A 80 -10.76 4.88 -4.65
N THR A 81 -10.73 4.79 -3.31
CA THR A 81 -11.52 3.86 -2.51
C THR A 81 -11.93 4.49 -1.18
N ASP A 82 -13.09 4.07 -0.69
CA ASP A 82 -13.59 4.41 0.64
C ASP A 82 -13.12 3.42 1.71
N GLU A 83 -12.61 2.26 1.28
CA GLU A 83 -12.10 1.22 2.16
C GLU A 83 -10.80 1.68 2.83
N ARG A 84 -10.81 1.78 4.15
CA ARG A 84 -9.62 2.12 4.94
C ARG A 84 -8.62 0.97 4.84
N PRO A 85 -7.33 1.25 4.59
CA PRO A 85 -6.34 0.19 4.55
C PRO A 85 -6.23 -0.47 5.94
N PRO A 86 -6.16 -1.81 6.01
CA PRO A 86 -6.06 -2.51 7.28
C PRO A 86 -4.74 -2.13 7.96
N THR A 87 -4.84 -1.58 9.18
CA THR A 87 -3.69 -1.32 10.08
C THR A 87 -3.09 -2.60 10.60
#